data_AF-A0A926HF67-F1
#
_entry.id   AF-A0A926HF67-F1
#
_cell.length_a   1.000
_cell.length_b   1.000
_cell.length_c   1.000
_cell.angle_alpha   90.00
_cell.angle_beta   90.00
_cell.angle_gamma   90.00
#
_symmetry.space_group_name_H-M   'P 1'
#
loop_
_entity.id
_entity.type
_entity.pdbx_description
1 polymer ?
#
loop_
_entity_poly.entity_id
_entity_poly.type
_entity_poly.pdbx_seq_one_letter_code
_entity_poly.pdbx_strand_id
1 'polypeptide(L)'
;MLCINNYPQAYIDECRARIQAQVAAYQNLLTTARQTSTANEAPLNAAIEAFNPVFFNNMVLQLDWLFVHRSRTLEKKDGNPLNEVRVLCDSIMNNRNKMSVDKSIKLDPAKSV
;
A
#
# COMPACT_ATOMS: atom_id res chain seq x y z
N MET A 1 0.08 -10.23 22.97
CA MET A 1 -0.29 -9.41 21.79
C MET A 1 -0.69 -8.04 22.27
N LEU A 2 -0.10 -6.98 21.73
CA LEU A 2 -0.59 -5.62 21.95
C LEU A 2 -1.90 -5.44 21.17
N CYS A 3 -2.91 -4.82 21.80
CA CYS A 3 -4.18 -4.46 21.18
C CYS A 3 -4.37 -2.95 21.33
N ILE A 4 -4.18 -2.21 20.24
CA ILE A 4 -4.26 -0.76 20.20
C ILE A 4 -5.64 -0.35 19.73
N ASN A 5 -6.37 0.31 20.62
CA ASN A 5 -7.72 0.83 20.36
C ASN A 5 -7.70 2.29 19.86
N ASN A 6 -6.59 3.01 20.06
CA ASN A 6 -6.44 4.40 19.64
C ASN A 6 -4.98 4.69 19.30
N TYR A 7 -4.74 5.34 18.17
CA TYR A 7 -3.43 5.83 17.78
C TYR A 7 -3.37 7.35 17.98
N PRO A 8 -2.37 7.89 18.67
CA PRO A 8 -2.19 9.34 18.79
C PRO A 8 -2.05 9.99 17.40
N GLN A 9 -2.57 11.21 17.23
CA GLN A 9 -2.48 11.93 15.95
C GLN A 9 -1.03 12.08 15.48
N ALA A 10 -0.10 12.37 16.39
CA ALA A 10 1.33 12.45 16.07
C ALA A 10 1.90 11.18 15.45
N TYR A 11 1.44 9.99 15.89
CA TYR A 11 1.84 8.71 15.29
C TYR A 11 1.30 8.56 13.86
N ILE A 12 0.03 8.94 13.65
CA ILE A 12 -0.61 8.91 12.33
C ILE A 12 0.12 9.86 11.36
N ASP A 13 0.49 11.05 11.84
CA ASP A 13 1.20 12.04 11.04
C ASP A 13 2.62 11.57 10.69
N GLU A 14 3.33 10.91 11.62
CA GLU A 14 4.64 10.30 11.34
C GLU A 14 4.51 9.18 10.30
N CYS A 15 3.50 8.31 10.42
CA CYS A 15 3.23 7.26 9.44
C CYS A 15 2.95 7.86 8.05
N ARG A 16 2.12 8.92 8.00
CA ARG A 16 1.82 9.64 6.75
C ARG A 16 3.09 10.24 6.14
N ALA A 17 3.92 10.90 6.95
CA ALA A 17 5.18 11.48 6.50
C ALA A 17 6.14 10.41 5.92
N ARG A 18 6.23 9.23 6.54
CA ARG A 18 7.04 8.11 6.04
C ARG A 18 6.57 7.59 4.69
N ILE A 19 5.27 7.44 4.48
CA ILE A 19 4.72 7.01 3.19
C ILE A 19 4.91 8.11 2.13
N GLN A 20 4.63 9.37 2.48
CA GLN A 20 4.83 10.51 1.59
C GLN A 20 6.30 10.64 1.14
N ALA A 21 7.26 10.43 2.04
CA ALA A 21 8.68 10.48 1.70
C ALA A 21 9.07 9.42 0.64
N GLN A 22 8.52 8.22 0.73
CA GLN A 22 8.77 7.16 -0.25
C GLN A 22 8.15 7.47 -1.62
N VAL A 23 6.90 7.95 -1.63
CA VAL A 23 6.25 8.39 -2.88
C VAL A 23 7.02 9.54 -3.53
N ALA A 24 7.43 10.53 -2.75
CA ALA A 24 8.20 11.67 -3.23
C ALA A 24 9.56 11.26 -3.80
N ALA A 25 10.27 10.35 -3.12
CA ALA A 25 11.54 9.82 -3.60
C ALA A 25 11.38 9.08 -4.94
N TYR A 26 10.36 8.24 -5.06
CA TYR A 26 10.04 7.54 -6.31
C TYR A 26 9.67 8.51 -7.45
N GLN A 27 8.84 9.52 -7.18
CA GLN A 27 8.48 10.54 -8.17
C GLN A 27 9.70 11.35 -8.63
N ASN A 28 10.60 11.70 -7.72
CA ASN A 28 11.84 12.40 -8.04
C ASN A 28 12.77 11.52 -8.90
N LEU A 29 12.91 10.24 -8.56
CA LEU A 29 13.66 9.26 -9.34
C LEU A 29 13.13 9.19 -10.78
N LEU A 30 11.81 9.03 -10.95
CA LEU A 30 11.20 8.98 -12.28
C LEU A 30 11.41 10.27 -13.09
N THR A 31 11.21 11.42 -12.45
CA THR A 31 11.40 12.73 -13.08
C THR A 31 12.82 12.89 -13.58
N THR A 32 13.79 12.59 -12.72
CA THR A 32 15.23 12.69 -13.03
C THR A 32 15.64 11.71 -14.13
N ALA A 33 15.18 10.46 -14.05
CA ALA A 33 15.49 9.42 -15.03
C ALA A 33 14.97 9.78 -16.43
N ARG A 34 13.75 10.33 -16.53
CA ARG A 34 13.17 10.79 -17.80
C ARG A 34 13.89 12.02 -18.35
N GLN A 35 14.22 13.00 -17.51
CA GLN A 35 14.94 14.20 -17.93
C GLN A 35 16.36 13.90 -18.44
N THR A 36 17.00 12.87 -17.89
CA THR A 36 18.38 12.48 -18.27
C THR A 36 18.40 11.49 -19.43
N SER A 37 17.26 10.95 -19.85
CA SER A 37 17.18 10.01 -20.96
C SER A 37 17.43 10.72 -22.30
N THR A 38 18.57 10.43 -22.93
CA THR A 38 18.96 11.00 -24.24
C THR A 38 18.70 10.06 -25.42
N ALA A 39 18.16 8.87 -25.16
CA ALA A 39 17.95 7.80 -26.14
C ALA A 39 16.52 7.24 -26.06
N ASN A 40 16.24 6.21 -26.86
CA ASN A 40 14.96 5.48 -26.87
C ASN A 40 14.49 5.17 -25.44
N GLU A 41 13.34 5.72 -25.05
CA GLU A 41 12.79 5.58 -23.69
C GLU A 41 12.19 4.19 -23.43
N ALA A 42 12.03 3.34 -24.45
CA ALA A 42 11.38 2.04 -24.31
C ALA A 42 12.00 1.13 -23.21
N PRO A 43 13.33 0.99 -23.10
CA PRO A 43 13.94 0.19 -22.04
C PRO A 43 13.73 0.79 -20.65
N LEU A 44 13.77 2.12 -20.53
CA LEU A 44 13.51 2.82 -19.27
C LEU A 44 12.06 2.61 -18.82
N ASN A 45 11.09 2.78 -19.73
CA ASN A 45 9.68 2.57 -19.45
C ASN A 45 9.40 1.12 -19.05
N ALA A 46 9.98 0.14 -19.76
CA ALA A 46 9.85 -1.28 -19.39
C ALA A 46 10.42 -1.59 -18.00
N ALA A 47 11.56 -0.98 -17.63
CA ALA A 47 12.15 -1.14 -16.30
C ALA A 47 11.25 -0.51 -15.20
N ILE A 48 10.68 0.67 -15.46
CA ILE A 48 9.72 1.32 -14.55
C ILE A 48 8.48 0.44 -14.37
N GLU A 49 7.89 -0.06 -15.46
CA GLU A 49 6.71 -0.92 -15.42
C GLU A 49 6.95 -2.21 -14.61
N ALA A 50 8.13 -2.82 -14.75
CA ALA A 50 8.51 -3.99 -13.96
C ALA A 50 8.77 -3.67 -12.48
N PHE A 51 9.31 -2.49 -12.17
CA PHE A 51 9.63 -2.07 -10.80
C PHE A 51 8.39 -1.70 -9.98
N ASN A 52 7.44 -0.99 -10.60
CA ASN A 52 6.26 -0.43 -9.93
C ASN A 52 5.47 -1.41 -9.07
N PRO A 53 5.02 -2.59 -9.57
CA PRO A 53 4.23 -3.50 -8.76
C PRO A 53 5.01 -4.00 -7.54
N VAL A 54 6.33 -4.21 -7.66
CA VAL A 54 7.17 -4.66 -6.55
C VAL A 54 7.29 -3.55 -5.49
N PHE A 55 7.53 -2.31 -5.92
CA PHE A 55 7.65 -1.19 -5.00
C PHE A 55 6.34 -0.88 -4.27
N PHE A 56 5.24 -0.72 -5.01
CA PHE A 56 3.95 -0.35 -4.42
C PHE A 56 3.35 -1.47 -3.57
N ASN A 57 3.50 -2.75 -3.94
CA ASN A 57 3.02 -3.85 -3.11
C ASN A 57 3.73 -3.87 -1.74
N ASN A 58 5.05 -3.63 -1.71
CA ASN A 58 5.78 -3.55 -0.44
C ASN A 58 5.34 -2.35 0.41
N MET A 59 5.00 -1.21 -0.21
CA MET A 59 4.46 -0.05 0.51
C MET A 59 3.10 -0.35 1.15
N VAL A 60 2.23 -1.11 0.47
CA VAL A 60 0.93 -1.54 1.03
C VAL A 60 1.14 -2.43 2.27
N LEU A 61 2.08 -3.37 2.21
CA LEU A 61 2.44 -4.21 3.36
C LEU A 61 3.00 -3.38 4.51
N GLN A 62 3.86 -2.41 4.23
CA GLN A 62 4.41 -1.51 5.24
C GLN A 62 3.30 -0.69 5.91
N LEU A 63 2.33 -0.19 5.13
CA LEU A 63 1.19 0.55 5.65
C LEU A 63 0.40 -0.30 6.65
N ASP A 64 0.12 -1.57 6.33
CA ASP A 64 -0.55 -2.48 7.26
C ASP A 64 0.31 -2.78 8.51
N TRP A 65 1.62 -2.94 8.32
CA TRP A 65 2.56 -3.22 9.40
C TRP A 65 2.63 -2.12 10.45
N LEU A 66 2.58 -0.85 10.03
CA LEU A 66 2.53 0.30 10.97
C LEU A 66 1.36 0.15 11.95
N PHE A 67 0.26 -0.46 11.53
CA PHE A 67 -0.94 -0.66 12.35
C PHE A 67 -1.19 -2.14 12.69
N VAL A 68 -0.14 -2.97 12.79
CA VAL A 68 -0.26 -4.43 13.01
C VAL A 68 -0.96 -4.79 14.33
N HIS A 69 -0.87 -3.92 15.33
CA HIS A 69 -1.51 -4.11 16.64
C HIS A 69 -2.91 -3.49 16.74
N ARG A 70 -3.49 -3.01 15.63
CA ARG A 70 -4.83 -2.42 15.63
C ARG A 70 -5.88 -3.43 16.13
N SER A 71 -6.78 -2.95 16.97
CA SER A 71 -7.89 -3.76 17.48
C SER A 71 -8.82 -4.20 16.35
N ARG A 72 -8.95 -5.51 16.17
CA ARG A 72 -9.85 -6.11 15.18
C ARG A 72 -11.33 -5.83 15.47
N THR A 73 -11.68 -5.60 16.73
CA THR A 73 -13.04 -5.26 17.15
C THR A 73 -13.47 -3.90 16.60
N LEU A 74 -12.56 -2.91 16.61
CA LEU A 74 -12.84 -1.56 16.14
C LEU A 74 -12.77 -1.43 14.61
N GLU A 75 -12.01 -2.32 13.97
CA GLU A 75 -11.85 -2.34 12.52
C GLU A 75 -13.12 -2.74 11.77
N LYS A 76 -14.05 -3.48 12.39
CA LYS A 76 -15.27 -3.99 11.74
C LYS A 76 -14.97 -4.86 10.50
N LYS A 77 -16.04 -5.25 9.79
CA LYS A 77 -16.02 -6.11 8.59
C LYS A 77 -16.98 -5.61 7.50
N ASP A 78 -17.23 -4.31 7.50
CA ASP A 78 -18.20 -3.62 6.65
C ASP A 78 -17.64 -3.19 5.29
N GLY A 79 -16.42 -3.63 4.96
CA GLY A 79 -15.79 -3.28 3.68
C GLY A 79 -15.20 -1.88 3.68
N ASN A 80 -14.83 -1.36 4.85
CA ASN A 80 -14.15 -0.07 4.96
C ASN A 80 -12.71 -0.13 4.42
N PRO A 81 -12.01 1.03 4.28
CA PRO A 81 -10.66 1.06 3.70
C PRO A 81 -9.61 0.19 4.42
N LEU A 82 -9.75 -0.04 5.73
CA LEU A 82 -8.83 -0.93 6.45
C LEU A 82 -9.05 -2.41 6.07
N ASN A 83 -10.29 -2.76 5.73
CA ASN A 83 -10.62 -4.08 5.22
C ASN A 83 -10.04 -4.28 3.80
N GLU A 84 -10.14 -3.26 2.94
CA GLU A 84 -9.54 -3.27 1.59
C GLU A 84 -8.03 -3.47 1.65
N VAL A 85 -7.31 -2.66 2.46
CA VAL A 85 -5.86 -2.80 2.65
C VAL A 85 -5.50 -4.19 3.14
N ARG A 86 -6.27 -4.78 4.06
CA ARG A 86 -5.98 -6.15 4.50
C ARG A 86 -6.14 -7.16 3.37
N VAL A 87 -7.20 -7.07 2.60
CA VAL A 87 -7.41 -7.99 1.47
C VAL A 87 -6.28 -7.86 0.46
N LEU A 88 -5.76 -6.64 0.22
CA LEU A 88 -4.57 -6.43 -0.59
C LEU A 88 -3.34 -7.08 0.04
N CYS A 89 -3.08 -6.88 1.33
CA CYS A 89 -1.94 -7.51 2.02
C CYS A 89 -2.02 -9.04 1.99
N ASP A 90 -3.19 -9.62 2.22
CA ASP A 90 -3.40 -11.07 2.13
C ASP A 90 -3.18 -11.59 0.70
N SER A 91 -3.67 -10.85 -0.29
CA SER A 91 -3.47 -11.16 -1.72
C SER A 91 -1.99 -11.14 -2.11
N ILE A 92 -1.23 -10.14 -1.63
CA ILE A 92 0.20 -9.99 -1.85
C ILE A 92 0.97 -11.14 -1.19
N MET A 93 0.73 -11.39 0.09
CA MET A 93 1.50 -12.36 0.90
C MET A 93 1.14 -13.81 0.59
N ASN A 94 -0.15 -14.11 0.45
CA ASN A 94 -0.65 -15.49 0.48
C ASN A 94 -1.23 -15.95 -0.87
N ASN A 95 -1.44 -15.05 -1.84
CA ASN A 95 -2.04 -15.40 -3.13
C ASN A 95 -1.22 -14.94 -4.35
N ARG A 96 0.11 -14.86 -4.22
CA ARG A 96 1.04 -14.53 -5.32
C ARG A 96 0.67 -13.23 -6.05
N ASN A 97 0.31 -12.19 -5.30
CA ASN A 97 -0.16 -10.90 -5.81
C ASN A 97 -1.47 -10.97 -6.62
N LYS A 98 -2.27 -12.04 -6.50
CA LYS A 98 -3.60 -12.13 -7.10
C LYS A 98 -4.65 -11.75 -6.07
N MET A 99 -5.60 -10.92 -6.47
CA MET A 99 -6.72 -10.55 -5.59
C MET A 99 -7.46 -11.78 -5.09
N SER A 100 -7.56 -11.89 -3.76
CA SER A 100 -8.33 -12.91 -3.06
C SER A 100 -9.62 -12.32 -2.51
N VAL A 101 -10.64 -13.16 -2.37
CA VAL A 101 -11.90 -12.77 -1.73
C VAL A 101 -11.87 -13.27 -0.28
N ASP A 102 -11.77 -12.35 0.67
CA ASP A 102 -12.05 -12.68 2.08
C ASP A 102 -13.57 -12.74 2.27
N LYS A 103 -14.12 -13.96 2.34
CA LYS A 103 -15.56 -14.21 2.53
C LYS A 103 -16.11 -13.62 3.82
N SER A 104 -15.25 -13.29 4.79
CA SER A 104 -15.66 -12.70 6.06
C SER A 104 -15.79 -11.17 6.01
N ILE A 105 -15.28 -10.54 4.95
CA ILE A 105 -15.33 -9.10 4.71
C ILE A 105 -16.33 -8.81 3.59
N LYS A 106 -17.25 -7.88 3.83
CA LYS A 106 -18.24 -7.45 2.83
C LYS A 106 -17.66 -6.37 1.91
N LEU A 107 -16.68 -6.72 1.09
CA LEU A 107 -16.13 -5.79 0.09
C LEU A 107 -17.18 -5.47 -0.99
N ASP A 108 -17.36 -4.18 -1.27
CA ASP A 108 -18.16 -3.67 -2.38
C ASP A 108 -17.23 -2.91 -3.35
N PRO A 109 -16.86 -3.51 -4.51
CA PRO A 109 -15.98 -2.87 -5.47
C PRO A 109 -16.50 -1.51 -5.97
N ALA A 110 -17.81 -1.27 -5.96
CA ALA A 110 -18.39 0.00 -6.40
C ALA A 110 -18.22 1.13 -5.37
N LYS A 111 -17.83 0.80 -4.13
CA LYS A 111 -17.58 1.75 -3.03
C LYS A 111 -16.12 1.77 -2.57
N SER A 112 -15.26 0.99 -3.22
CA SER A 112 -13.82 0.96 -2.95
C SER A 112 -13.21 2.31 -3.29
N VAL A 113 -12.20 2.71 -2.50
CA VAL A 113 -11.62 4.07 -2.51
C VAL A 113 -10.43 4.18 -3.44
#